data_AF-A0A355CJK9-F1
#
_entry.id   AF-A0A355CJK9-F1
#
_cell.length_a   1.000
_cell.length_b   1.000
_cell.length_c   1.000
_cell.angle_alpha   90.00
_cell.angle_beta   90.00
_cell.angle_gamma   90.00
#
_symmetry.space_group_name_H-M   'P 1'
#
loop_
_entity.id
_entity.type
_entity.pdbx_description
1 polymer ?
#
loop_
_entity_poly.entity_id
_entity_poly.type
_entity_poly.pdbx_seq_one_letter_code
_entity_poly.pdbx_strand_id
1 'polypeptide(L)'
;MTADRAILVFDIDGVVRDVSGSYRRAIADAVEYYTGGAFRPSAIEIDSLKSEGVWNNDWQASFELVCRYFEGIGWNRSELALKYDELVSFFQSRYRGPDDQNWTGYICDEPLLLSPAYLESLTVGGVAWGFFSGAMRDEAAYVLVGKLGLNQPVLVAMEDAPGKPDPTGLFAAIEQLENLQGLAKNLPVIYAGDTVADIYTVVKARQLQPSRVWLGMGILPPHVLNDAVRCEAYAAALIDAGAIAVFRNVEELTAARIWDLVK
;
A
#
# COMPACT_ATOMS: atom_id res chain seq x y z
N MET A 1 -11.13 -34.34 -1.58
CA MET A 1 -11.64 -33.19 -0.81
C MET A 1 -10.51 -32.17 -0.79
N THR A 2 -10.54 -31.19 -1.68
CA THR A 2 -9.66 -30.02 -1.55
C THR A 2 -10.04 -29.38 -0.23
N ALA A 3 -9.13 -29.38 0.74
CA ALA A 3 -9.35 -28.65 1.98
C ALA A 3 -9.75 -27.21 1.64
N ASP A 4 -10.77 -26.67 2.30
CA ASP A 4 -11.19 -25.27 2.16
C ASP A 4 -9.99 -24.38 2.49
N ARG A 5 -9.28 -23.96 1.45
CA ARG A 5 -8.03 -23.19 1.51
C ARG A 5 -8.18 -22.00 0.57
N ALA A 6 -7.66 -20.87 1.03
CA ALA A 6 -7.63 -19.63 0.29
C ALA A 6 -6.32 -18.91 0.60
N ILE A 7 -5.95 -17.98 -0.27
CA ILE A 7 -4.77 -17.14 -0.11
C ILE A 7 -5.24 -15.70 0.06
N LEU A 8 -4.79 -15.03 1.12
CA LEU A 8 -4.99 -13.60 1.34
C LEU A 8 -3.65 -12.87 1.22
N VAL A 9 -3.53 -12.01 0.22
CA VAL A 9 -2.38 -11.12 0.08
C VAL A 9 -2.77 -9.72 0.54
N PHE A 10 -1.96 -9.15 1.43
CA PHE A 10 -2.15 -7.80 1.95
C PHE A 10 -1.23 -6.82 1.21
N ASP A 11 -1.76 -5.64 0.87
CA ASP A 11 -0.92 -4.45 0.86
C ASP A 11 -0.47 -4.09 2.28
N ILE A 12 0.52 -3.20 2.44
CA ILE A 12 1.06 -2.79 3.73
C ILE A 12 0.62 -1.37 4.10
N ASP A 13 0.70 -0.42 3.18
CA ASP A 13 0.54 1.00 3.48
C ASP A 13 -0.95 1.36 3.51
N GLY A 14 -1.48 1.79 4.64
CA GLY A 14 -2.93 2.02 4.79
C GLY A 14 -3.74 0.74 5.07
N VAL A 15 -3.11 -0.44 5.00
CA VAL A 15 -3.73 -1.74 5.31
C VAL A 15 -3.16 -2.38 6.57
N VAL A 16 -1.84 -2.55 6.65
CA VAL A 16 -1.13 -3.15 7.80
C VAL A 16 -0.66 -2.07 8.77
N ARG A 17 -0.31 -0.89 8.26
CA ARG A 17 0.13 0.26 9.05
C ARG A 17 -0.54 1.55 8.59
N ASP A 18 -0.73 2.47 9.53
CA ASP A 18 -1.24 3.80 9.23
C ASP A 18 -0.10 4.76 8.88
N VAL A 19 0.02 5.06 7.59
CA VAL A 19 1.03 5.96 7.03
C VAL A 19 0.57 7.43 6.96
N SER A 20 -0.60 7.76 7.50
CA SER A 20 -1.19 9.09 7.38
C SER A 20 -0.35 10.19 8.05
N GLY A 21 0.35 9.84 9.14
CA GLY A 21 1.24 10.73 9.88
C GLY A 21 2.68 10.77 9.36
N SER A 22 3.05 9.91 8.40
CA SER A 22 4.44 9.66 8.01
C SER A 22 4.74 10.07 6.58
N TYR A 23 4.34 9.29 5.55
CA TYR A 23 4.64 9.60 4.15
C TYR A 23 4.06 10.95 3.75
N ARG A 24 2.81 11.25 4.14
CA ARG A 24 2.18 12.56 3.87
C ARG A 24 2.95 13.71 4.49
N ARG A 25 3.49 13.49 5.70
CA ARG A 25 4.33 14.47 6.37
C ARG A 25 5.67 14.63 5.66
N ALA A 26 6.29 13.54 5.22
CA ALA A 26 7.53 13.57 4.44
C ALA A 26 7.35 14.29 3.08
N ILE A 27 6.22 14.07 2.39
CA ILE A 27 5.84 14.84 1.19
C ILE A 27 5.77 16.33 1.54
N ALA A 28 5.00 16.69 2.57
CA ALA A 28 4.81 18.09 2.95
C ALA A 28 6.12 18.77 3.36
N ASP A 29 6.99 18.07 4.09
CA ASP A 29 8.31 18.57 4.51
C ASP A 29 9.26 18.72 3.31
N ALA A 30 9.24 17.78 2.36
CA ALA A 30 10.05 17.86 1.15
C ALA A 30 9.61 19.05 0.29
N VAL A 31 8.31 19.22 0.06
CA VAL A 31 7.78 20.34 -0.73
C VAL A 31 8.06 21.67 -0.05
N GLU A 32 7.86 21.77 1.26
CA GLU A 32 8.19 22.99 2.02
C GLU A 32 9.68 23.33 1.94
N TYR A 33 10.55 22.34 2.08
CA TYR A 33 12.00 22.54 1.98
C TYR A 33 12.41 23.06 0.59
N TYR A 34 11.97 22.41 -0.48
CA TYR A 34 12.37 22.76 -1.84
C TYR A 34 11.68 24.00 -2.41
N THR A 35 10.59 24.46 -1.78
CA THR A 35 9.96 25.74 -2.09
C THR A 35 10.45 26.88 -1.20
N GLY A 36 11.44 26.64 -0.34
CA GLY A 36 11.99 27.65 0.57
C GLY A 36 11.00 28.13 1.63
N GLY A 37 10.07 27.26 2.05
CA GLY A 37 9.02 27.56 3.02
C GLY A 37 7.79 28.27 2.44
N ALA A 38 7.76 28.51 1.12
CA ALA A 38 6.67 29.25 0.49
C ALA A 38 5.41 28.42 0.25
N PHE A 39 5.53 27.10 0.16
CA PHE A 39 4.40 26.20 -0.04
C PHE A 39 4.56 24.90 0.75
N ARG A 40 3.53 24.57 1.52
CA ARG A 40 3.39 23.29 2.21
C ARG A 40 2.05 22.67 1.83
N PRO A 41 2.03 21.54 1.10
CA PRO A 41 0.79 20.94 0.64
C PRO A 41 -0.02 20.41 1.82
N SER A 42 -1.32 20.69 1.80
CA SER A 42 -2.32 20.10 2.68
C SER A 42 -2.58 18.63 2.33
N ALA A 43 -3.22 17.89 3.24
CA ALA A 43 -3.64 16.52 2.95
C ALA A 43 -4.52 16.45 1.68
N ILE A 44 -5.42 17.42 1.51
CA ILE A 44 -6.34 17.48 0.37
C ILE A 44 -5.58 17.64 -0.96
N GLU A 45 -4.54 18.47 -1.00
CA GLU A 45 -3.71 18.65 -2.20
C GLU A 45 -2.92 17.39 -2.55
N ILE A 46 -2.37 16.70 -1.54
CA ILE A 46 -1.70 15.41 -1.72
C ILE A 46 -2.70 14.37 -2.26
N ASP A 47 -3.90 14.33 -1.71
CA ASP A 47 -4.95 13.40 -2.14
C ASP A 47 -5.39 13.68 -3.58
N SER A 48 -5.61 14.96 -3.92
CA SER A 48 -5.96 15.37 -5.27
C SER A 48 -4.89 14.93 -6.27
N LEU A 49 -3.61 15.12 -5.93
CA LEU A 49 -2.52 14.68 -6.78
C LEU A 49 -2.50 13.15 -6.92
N LYS A 50 -2.59 12.41 -5.81
CA LYS A 50 -2.55 10.93 -5.84
C LYS A 50 -3.75 10.34 -6.58
N SER A 51 -4.90 11.03 -6.58
CA SER A 51 -6.09 10.63 -7.34
C SER A 51 -5.90 10.63 -8.86
N GLU A 52 -4.86 11.30 -9.37
CA GLU A 52 -4.52 11.27 -10.80
C GLU A 52 -4.01 9.89 -11.25
N GLY A 53 -3.56 9.04 -10.32
CA GLY A 53 -3.22 7.64 -10.59
C GLY A 53 -1.97 7.42 -11.46
N VAL A 54 -1.19 8.47 -11.72
CA VAL A 54 0.03 8.43 -12.56
C VAL A 54 1.34 8.52 -11.78
N TRP A 55 1.27 8.84 -10.48
CA TRP A 55 2.45 9.02 -9.63
C TRP A 55 2.78 7.70 -8.93
N ASN A 56 3.83 7.02 -9.40
CA ASN A 56 4.12 5.63 -9.01
C ASN A 56 4.64 5.50 -7.56
N ASN A 57 5.08 6.59 -6.94
CA ASN A 57 5.50 6.62 -5.54
C ASN A 57 5.41 8.05 -4.96
N ASP A 58 5.58 8.15 -3.63
CA ASP A 58 5.49 9.43 -2.91
C ASP A 58 6.66 10.38 -3.20
N TRP A 59 7.78 9.89 -3.73
CA TRP A 59 8.88 10.76 -4.17
C TRP A 59 8.54 11.48 -5.47
N GLN A 60 7.92 10.78 -6.43
CA GLN A 60 7.40 11.39 -7.65
C GLN A 60 6.29 12.39 -7.36
N ALA A 61 5.38 12.06 -6.42
CA ALA A 61 4.36 12.98 -5.93
C ALA A 61 4.99 14.25 -5.33
N SER A 62 5.99 14.09 -4.49
CA SER A 62 6.73 15.22 -3.88
C SER A 62 7.42 16.08 -4.94
N PHE A 63 8.11 15.46 -5.90
CA PHE A 63 8.77 16.15 -7.00
C PHE A 63 7.77 16.95 -7.85
N GLU A 64 6.65 16.33 -8.21
CA GLU A 64 5.61 16.98 -8.99
C GLU A 64 5.00 18.19 -8.27
N LEU A 65 4.73 18.09 -6.96
CA LEU A 65 4.19 19.21 -6.19
C LEU A 65 5.15 20.41 -6.17
N VAL A 66 6.45 20.16 -6.06
CA VAL A 66 7.46 21.22 -6.17
C VAL A 66 7.43 21.84 -7.58
N CYS A 67 7.40 21.01 -8.64
CA CYS A 67 7.31 21.51 -10.01
C CYS A 67 6.07 22.39 -10.22
N ARG A 68 4.88 21.92 -9.80
CA ARG A 68 3.61 22.65 -9.95
C ARG A 68 3.62 23.98 -9.23
N TYR A 69 4.23 24.06 -8.03
CA TYR A 69 4.38 25.31 -7.32
C TYR A 69 5.17 26.33 -8.15
N PHE A 70 6.34 25.94 -8.66
CA PHE A 70 7.20 26.85 -9.44
C PHE A 70 6.58 27.24 -10.79
N GLU A 71 5.92 26.29 -11.47
CA GLU A 71 5.14 26.56 -12.69
C GLU A 71 4.02 27.57 -12.40
N GLY A 72 3.34 27.45 -11.26
CA GLY A 72 2.29 28.38 -10.81
C GLY A 72 2.77 29.81 -10.57
N ILE A 73 4.06 30.00 -10.28
CA ILE A 73 4.69 31.33 -10.13
C ILE A 73 5.52 31.75 -11.35
N GLY A 74 5.34 31.07 -12.50
CA GLY A 74 5.85 31.49 -13.80
C GLY A 74 7.22 30.92 -14.20
N TRP A 75 7.75 29.95 -13.48
CA TRP A 75 9.01 29.27 -13.84
C TRP A 75 8.77 28.14 -14.85
N ASN A 76 9.73 27.88 -15.72
CA ASN A 76 9.70 26.66 -16.52
C ASN A 76 10.26 25.47 -15.73
N ARG A 77 9.65 24.29 -15.85
CA ARG A 77 10.16 23.05 -15.22
C ARG A 77 11.61 22.74 -15.59
N SER A 78 12.04 23.06 -16.82
CA SER A 78 13.42 22.83 -17.27
C SER A 78 14.44 23.79 -16.63
N GLU A 79 14.00 24.91 -16.07
CA GLU A 79 14.83 25.88 -15.36
C GLU A 79 14.96 25.53 -13.87
N LEU A 80 14.14 24.59 -13.38
CA LEU A 80 14.19 24.12 -12.01
C LEU A 80 15.42 23.24 -11.80
N ALA A 81 16.38 23.72 -11.02
CA ALA A 81 17.56 22.94 -10.61
C ALA A 81 17.23 21.88 -9.53
N LEU A 82 16.03 21.30 -9.58
CA LEU A 82 15.58 20.27 -8.64
C LEU A 82 16.09 18.90 -9.10
N LYS A 83 16.99 18.31 -8.32
CA LYS A 83 17.48 16.96 -8.57
C LYS A 83 16.61 15.95 -7.83
N TYR A 84 16.10 14.98 -8.57
CA TYR A 84 15.24 13.93 -8.04
C TYR A 84 15.91 13.15 -6.90
N ASP A 85 17.17 12.75 -7.07
CA ASP A 85 17.89 11.96 -6.05
C ASP A 85 18.14 12.72 -4.75
N GLU A 86 18.36 14.04 -4.83
CA GLU A 86 18.49 14.89 -3.63
C GLU A 86 17.15 14.99 -2.90
N LEU A 87 16.05 15.12 -3.63
CA LEU A 87 14.70 15.13 -3.06
C LEU A 87 14.37 13.79 -2.40
N VAL A 88 14.66 12.67 -3.06
CA VAL A 88 14.48 11.33 -2.48
C VAL A 88 15.31 11.20 -1.20
N SER A 89 16.56 11.65 -1.21
CA SER A 89 17.44 11.61 -0.04
C SER A 89 16.89 12.45 1.12
N PHE A 90 16.42 13.66 0.85
CA PHE A 90 15.78 14.50 1.86
C PHE A 90 14.53 13.84 2.42
N PHE A 91 13.66 13.34 1.54
CA PHE A 91 12.44 12.64 1.92
C PHE A 91 12.75 11.47 2.85
N GLN A 92 13.69 10.61 2.46
CA GLN A 92 14.06 9.44 3.25
C GLN A 92 14.69 9.82 4.59
N SER A 93 15.48 10.88 4.66
CA SER A 93 16.04 11.37 5.92
C SER A 93 14.96 11.82 6.93
N ARG A 94 13.78 12.23 6.44
CA ARG A 94 12.62 12.56 7.29
C ARG A 94 11.82 11.31 7.65
N TYR A 95 11.57 10.48 6.66
CA TYR A 95 10.71 9.32 6.81
C TYR A 95 11.36 8.19 7.62
N ARG A 96 12.58 7.76 7.25
CA ARG A 96 13.36 6.75 7.98
C ARG A 96 14.13 7.35 9.15
N GLY A 97 14.49 8.62 9.02
CA GLY A 97 15.40 9.32 9.93
C GLY A 97 16.78 9.50 9.30
N PRO A 98 17.66 10.32 9.89
CA PRO A 98 19.01 10.57 9.36
C PRO A 98 19.98 9.38 9.53
N ASP A 99 19.58 8.36 10.29
CA ASP A 99 20.35 7.15 10.55
C ASP A 99 19.54 5.93 10.11
N ASP A 100 19.93 5.36 8.97
CA ASP A 100 19.28 4.20 8.36
C ASP A 100 19.37 2.92 9.21
N GLN A 101 20.26 2.86 10.22
CA GLN A 101 20.40 1.68 11.08
C GLN A 101 19.43 1.70 12.26
N ASN A 102 19.23 2.88 12.84
CA ASN A 102 18.51 3.01 14.10
C ASN A 102 17.06 3.44 13.95
N TRP A 103 16.63 3.84 12.74
CA TRP A 103 15.26 4.28 12.41
C TRP A 103 14.71 5.28 13.42
N THR A 104 14.78 6.56 13.09
CA THR A 104 14.40 7.66 14.01
C THR A 104 13.43 8.65 13.38
N GLY A 105 12.95 8.35 12.17
CA GLY A 105 12.01 9.18 11.41
C GLY A 105 10.56 8.84 11.68
N TYR A 106 9.68 9.37 10.83
CA TYR A 106 8.23 9.27 10.99
C TYR A 106 7.68 7.84 10.96
N ILE A 107 8.39 6.90 10.31
CA ILE A 107 8.00 5.49 10.27
C ILE A 107 7.88 4.86 11.66
N CYS A 108 8.62 5.37 12.65
CA CYS A 108 8.59 4.86 14.02
C CYS A 108 7.23 5.05 14.70
N ASP A 109 6.56 6.15 14.38
CA ASP A 109 5.31 6.56 15.00
C ASP A 109 4.06 5.95 14.33
N GLU A 110 4.22 5.19 13.23
CA GLU A 110 3.10 4.62 12.47
C GLU A 110 2.34 3.56 13.27
N PRO A 111 1.04 3.76 13.57
CA PRO A 111 0.22 2.73 14.20
C PRO A 111 0.10 1.47 13.34
N LEU A 112 0.04 0.29 13.97
CA LEU A 112 -0.38 -0.94 13.29
C LEU A 112 -1.90 -0.98 13.16
N LEU A 113 -2.38 -1.45 12.02
CA LEU A 113 -3.80 -1.58 11.68
C LEU A 113 -4.32 -3.01 11.80
N LEU A 114 -3.42 -3.96 12.03
CA LEU A 114 -3.75 -5.33 12.37
C LEU A 114 -2.82 -5.86 13.47
N SER A 115 -3.26 -6.94 14.10
CA SER A 115 -2.56 -7.62 15.17
C SER A 115 -1.97 -8.96 14.70
N PRO A 116 -0.93 -9.48 15.38
CA PRO A 116 -0.42 -10.83 15.11
C PRO A 116 -1.50 -11.90 15.37
N ALA A 117 -2.36 -11.69 16.37
CA ALA A 117 -3.47 -12.58 16.69
C ALA A 117 -4.49 -12.69 15.56
N TYR A 118 -4.73 -11.60 14.82
CA TYR A 118 -5.56 -11.62 13.62
C TYR A 118 -4.96 -12.53 12.54
N LEU A 119 -3.66 -12.41 12.25
CA LEU A 119 -2.99 -13.27 11.28
C LEU A 119 -2.98 -14.75 11.71
N GLU A 120 -2.83 -15.03 13.00
CA GLU A 120 -2.97 -16.38 13.53
C GLU A 120 -4.39 -16.92 13.30
N SER A 121 -5.41 -16.11 13.54
CA SER A 121 -6.82 -16.49 13.31
C SER A 121 -7.10 -16.87 11.84
N LEU A 122 -6.46 -16.19 10.88
CA LEU A 122 -6.55 -16.54 9.46
C LEU A 122 -5.90 -17.88 9.17
N THR A 123 -4.70 -18.13 9.72
CA THR A 123 -4.00 -19.42 9.58
C THR A 123 -4.85 -20.56 10.13
N VAL A 124 -5.41 -20.41 11.34
CA VAL A 124 -6.31 -21.39 11.97
C VAL A 124 -7.57 -21.60 11.12
N GLY A 125 -8.08 -20.53 10.51
CA GLY A 125 -9.22 -20.55 9.61
C GLY A 125 -8.95 -21.12 8.22
N GLY A 126 -7.75 -21.64 7.92
CA GLY A 126 -7.40 -22.25 6.65
C GLY A 126 -6.93 -21.28 5.57
N VAL A 127 -6.71 -20.01 5.91
CA VAL A 127 -6.27 -18.96 4.99
C VAL A 127 -4.76 -18.78 5.08
N ALA A 128 -4.05 -19.09 4.00
CA ALA A 128 -2.64 -18.76 3.86
C ALA A 128 -2.50 -17.27 3.53
N TRP A 129 -1.46 -16.61 4.01
CA TRP A 129 -1.32 -15.17 3.82
C TRP A 129 0.12 -14.71 3.57
N GLY A 130 0.25 -13.59 2.88
CA GLY A 130 1.52 -12.93 2.57
C GLY A 130 1.31 -11.47 2.18
N PHE A 131 2.37 -10.79 1.77
CA PHE A 131 2.36 -9.35 1.51
C PHE A 131 2.88 -9.03 0.10
N PHE A 132 2.22 -8.08 -0.56
CA PHE A 132 2.70 -7.48 -1.81
C PHE A 132 2.51 -5.95 -1.72
N SER A 133 3.61 -5.21 -1.65
CA SER A 133 3.60 -3.78 -1.36
C SER A 133 4.47 -2.98 -2.33
N GLY A 134 4.11 -1.71 -2.51
CA GLY A 134 4.96 -0.70 -3.15
C GLY A 134 5.98 -0.05 -2.22
N ALA A 135 6.05 -0.45 -0.94
CA ALA A 135 7.09 0.02 -0.02
C ALA A 135 8.45 -0.64 -0.34
N MET A 136 9.54 0.06 -0.02
CA MET A 136 10.87 -0.54 -0.06
C MET A 136 10.96 -1.71 0.92
N ARG A 137 11.77 -2.73 0.59
CA ARG A 137 11.88 -3.95 1.39
C ARG A 137 12.22 -3.68 2.85
N ASP A 138 13.16 -2.77 3.11
CA ASP A 138 13.59 -2.47 4.48
C ASP A 138 12.48 -1.79 5.30
N GLU A 139 11.64 -0.97 4.66
CA GLU A 139 10.50 -0.30 5.31
C GLU A 139 9.39 -1.30 5.63
N ALA A 140 9.09 -2.20 4.69
CA ALA A 140 8.16 -3.30 4.91
C ALA A 140 8.66 -4.24 6.00
N ALA A 141 9.95 -4.59 6.00
CA ALA A 141 10.56 -5.44 7.01
C ALA A 141 10.56 -4.80 8.41
N TYR A 142 10.83 -3.49 8.50
CA TYR A 142 10.75 -2.74 9.75
C TYR A 142 9.38 -2.92 10.43
N VAL A 143 8.30 -2.86 9.65
CA VAL A 143 6.94 -3.00 10.16
C VAL A 143 6.60 -4.46 10.44
N LEU A 144 6.79 -5.34 9.45
CA LEU A 144 6.33 -6.73 9.53
C LEU A 144 7.15 -7.56 10.52
N VAL A 145 8.48 -7.43 10.51
CA VAL A 145 9.38 -8.17 11.40
C VAL A 145 9.61 -7.42 12.69
N GLY A 146 9.87 -6.10 12.61
CA GLY A 146 10.19 -5.28 13.76
C GLY A 146 8.98 -5.00 14.66
N LYS A 147 7.97 -4.31 14.13
CA LYS A 147 6.80 -3.88 14.94
C LYS A 147 5.79 -5.01 15.16
N LEU A 148 5.49 -5.77 14.12
CA LEU A 148 4.48 -6.83 14.16
C LEU A 148 5.05 -8.18 14.64
N GLY A 149 6.38 -8.35 14.62
CA GLY A 149 7.05 -9.53 15.18
C GLY A 149 6.94 -10.79 14.32
N LEU A 150 6.70 -10.67 13.01
CA LEU A 150 6.60 -11.82 12.12
C LEU A 150 7.98 -12.42 11.82
N ASN A 151 8.04 -13.76 11.79
CA ASN A 151 9.25 -14.48 11.40
C ASN A 151 9.23 -14.80 9.91
N GLN A 152 10.12 -14.18 9.13
CA GLN A 152 10.30 -14.41 7.68
C GLN A 152 8.96 -14.48 6.90
N PRO A 153 8.10 -13.45 6.98
CA PRO A 153 6.85 -13.46 6.23
C PRO A 153 7.11 -13.46 4.72
N VAL A 154 6.22 -14.08 3.94
CA VAL A 154 6.24 -13.92 2.47
C VAL A 154 5.98 -12.47 2.15
N LEU A 155 6.96 -11.81 1.53
CA LEU A 155 6.94 -10.40 1.19
C LEU A 155 7.53 -10.19 -0.20
N VAL A 156 6.71 -9.64 -1.09
CA VAL A 156 7.13 -9.02 -2.34
C VAL A 156 7.07 -7.50 -2.15
N ALA A 157 8.21 -6.85 -2.16
CA ALA A 157 8.41 -5.42 -2.00
C ALA A 157 8.65 -4.74 -3.35
N MET A 158 8.81 -3.41 -3.33
CA MET A 158 9.02 -2.58 -4.52
C MET A 158 10.17 -3.05 -5.42
N GLU A 159 11.25 -3.56 -4.83
CA GLU A 159 12.46 -3.96 -5.55
C GLU A 159 12.32 -5.29 -6.29
N ASP A 160 11.30 -6.10 -5.97
CA ASP A 160 11.19 -7.48 -6.43
C ASP A 160 10.41 -7.64 -7.74
N ALA A 161 9.55 -6.67 -8.06
CA ALA A 161 8.62 -6.77 -9.18
C ALA A 161 8.22 -5.37 -9.70
N PRO A 162 7.69 -5.28 -10.94
CA PRO A 162 7.06 -4.06 -11.41
C PRO A 162 5.98 -3.55 -10.45
N GLY A 163 5.87 -2.23 -10.33
CA GLY A 163 4.88 -1.59 -9.47
C GLY A 163 3.44 -1.88 -9.89
N LYS A 164 2.52 -1.79 -8.92
CA LYS A 164 1.08 -1.86 -9.16
C LYS A 164 0.67 -0.79 -10.19
N PRO A 165 -0.28 -1.08 -11.09
CA PRO A 165 -1.20 -2.22 -11.09
C PRO A 165 -0.69 -3.48 -11.81
N ASP A 166 0.62 -3.65 -12.04
CA ASP A 166 1.15 -4.88 -12.62
C ASP A 166 0.99 -6.07 -11.64
N PRO A 167 0.35 -7.19 -12.04
CA PRO A 167 0.10 -8.33 -11.14
C PRO A 167 1.31 -9.26 -10.95
N THR A 168 2.45 -8.99 -11.58
CA THR A 168 3.65 -9.84 -11.47
C THR A 168 4.08 -10.05 -10.02
N GLY A 169 4.08 -8.99 -9.20
CA GLY A 169 4.43 -9.11 -7.79
C GLY A 169 3.41 -9.91 -6.97
N LEU A 170 2.12 -9.77 -7.28
CA LEU A 170 1.05 -10.58 -6.68
C LEU A 170 1.26 -12.07 -7.01
N PHE A 171 1.54 -12.40 -8.26
CA PHE A 171 1.81 -13.78 -8.67
C PHE A 171 3.03 -14.37 -7.96
N ALA A 172 4.11 -13.60 -7.80
CA ALA A 172 5.30 -14.04 -7.08
C ALA A 172 5.01 -14.32 -5.60
N ALA A 173 4.23 -13.48 -4.92
CA ALA A 173 3.84 -13.70 -3.52
C ALA A 173 3.02 -15.00 -3.36
N ILE A 174 2.09 -15.24 -4.27
CA ILE A 174 1.25 -16.44 -4.27
C ILE A 174 2.09 -17.69 -4.54
N GLU A 175 2.98 -17.66 -5.53
CA GLU A 175 3.85 -18.79 -5.85
C GLU A 175 4.74 -19.17 -4.66
N GLN A 176 5.27 -18.18 -3.93
CA GLN A 176 6.02 -18.44 -2.70
C GLN A 176 5.16 -19.13 -1.64
N LEU A 177 3.93 -18.67 -1.40
CA LEU A 177 3.01 -19.31 -0.45
C LEU A 177 2.65 -20.74 -0.86
N GLU A 178 2.34 -20.94 -2.15
CA GLU A 178 2.02 -22.25 -2.70
C GLU A 178 3.17 -23.24 -2.51
N ASN A 179 4.40 -22.81 -2.79
CA ASN A 179 5.58 -23.65 -2.64
C ASN A 179 5.95 -23.92 -1.17
N LEU A 180 5.91 -22.90 -0.31
CA LEU A 180 6.27 -23.04 1.11
C LEU A 180 5.29 -23.91 1.89
N GLN A 181 4.00 -23.87 1.55
CA GLN A 181 2.94 -24.55 2.29
C GLN A 181 2.33 -25.74 1.54
N GLY A 182 2.82 -26.06 0.33
CA GLY A 182 2.30 -27.16 -0.50
C GLY A 182 0.85 -26.97 -0.93
N LEU A 183 0.46 -25.73 -1.24
CA LEU A 183 -0.93 -25.39 -1.59
C LEU A 183 -1.25 -25.76 -3.04
N ALA A 184 -2.54 -25.95 -3.34
CA ALA A 184 -2.99 -26.19 -4.71
C ALA A 184 -2.84 -24.93 -5.57
N LYS A 185 -2.41 -25.08 -6.83
CA LYS A 185 -2.18 -23.96 -7.76
C LYS A 185 -3.45 -23.26 -8.28
N ASN A 186 -4.62 -23.52 -7.72
CA ASN A 186 -5.86 -22.87 -8.16
C ASN A 186 -6.75 -22.48 -6.98
N LEU A 187 -6.15 -22.25 -5.82
CA LEU A 187 -6.90 -21.73 -4.68
C LEU A 187 -7.45 -20.32 -4.99
N PRO A 188 -8.63 -19.99 -4.44
CA PRO A 188 -9.14 -18.63 -4.42
C PRO A 188 -8.11 -17.67 -3.80
N VAL A 189 -7.90 -16.53 -4.45
CA VAL A 189 -7.01 -15.47 -3.99
C VAL A 189 -7.83 -14.23 -3.67
N ILE A 190 -7.59 -13.71 -2.49
CA ILE A 190 -8.11 -12.45 -1.99
C ILE A 190 -6.94 -11.48 -1.90
N TYR A 191 -7.15 -10.25 -2.34
CA TYR A 191 -6.21 -9.16 -2.16
C TYR A 191 -6.86 -8.06 -1.35
N ALA A 192 -6.25 -7.65 -0.24
CA ALA A 192 -6.69 -6.53 0.58
C ALA A 192 -5.79 -5.33 0.34
N GLY A 193 -6.32 -4.28 -0.30
CA GLY A 193 -5.59 -3.06 -0.65
C GLY A 193 -6.41 -1.81 -0.39
N ASP A 194 -5.74 -0.69 -0.14
CA ASP A 194 -6.38 0.59 0.15
C ASP A 194 -6.46 1.50 -1.07
N THR A 195 -5.78 1.21 -2.17
CA THR A 195 -5.76 2.05 -3.37
C THR A 195 -6.52 1.44 -4.54
N VAL A 196 -6.90 2.30 -5.51
CA VAL A 196 -7.43 1.86 -6.79
C VAL A 196 -6.42 1.01 -7.58
N ALA A 197 -5.12 1.28 -7.44
CA ALA A 197 -4.07 0.51 -8.11
C ALA A 197 -4.02 -0.95 -7.61
N ASP A 198 -4.29 -1.18 -6.32
CA ASP A 198 -4.44 -2.52 -5.74
C ASP A 198 -5.56 -3.28 -6.40
N ILE A 199 -6.74 -2.65 -6.49
CA ILE A 199 -7.91 -3.28 -7.09
C ILE A 199 -7.67 -3.59 -8.57
N TYR A 200 -7.06 -2.66 -9.31
CA TYR A 200 -6.66 -2.91 -10.71
C TYR A 200 -5.64 -4.03 -10.86
N THR A 201 -4.76 -4.25 -9.88
CA THR A 201 -3.84 -5.40 -9.86
C THR A 201 -4.63 -6.70 -9.88
N VAL A 202 -5.68 -6.81 -9.06
CA VAL A 202 -6.57 -8.00 -9.01
C VAL A 202 -7.36 -8.17 -10.31
N VAL A 203 -7.88 -7.07 -10.86
CA VAL A 203 -8.62 -7.12 -12.14
C VAL A 203 -7.72 -7.62 -13.27
N LYS A 204 -6.48 -7.15 -13.36
CA LYS A 204 -5.50 -7.65 -14.34
C LYS A 204 -5.10 -9.09 -14.08
N ALA A 205 -4.91 -9.47 -12.81
CA ALA A 205 -4.63 -10.86 -12.44
C ALA A 205 -5.75 -11.79 -12.92
N ARG A 206 -7.02 -11.39 -12.77
CA ARG A 206 -8.19 -12.11 -13.28
C ARG A 206 -8.20 -12.23 -14.79
N GLN A 207 -7.79 -11.19 -15.52
CA GLN A 207 -7.70 -11.23 -16.99
C GLN A 207 -6.61 -12.20 -17.47
N LEU A 208 -5.45 -12.22 -16.79
CA LEU A 208 -4.31 -13.06 -17.17
C LEU A 208 -4.46 -14.52 -16.71
N GLN A 209 -5.12 -14.77 -15.59
CA GLN A 209 -5.36 -16.10 -15.01
C GLN A 209 -6.84 -16.32 -14.70
N PRO A 210 -7.72 -16.40 -15.72
CA PRO A 210 -9.18 -16.43 -15.53
C PRO A 210 -9.70 -17.74 -14.93
N SER A 211 -8.90 -18.81 -14.88
CA SER A 211 -9.28 -20.10 -14.28
C SER A 211 -9.26 -20.08 -12.74
N ARG A 212 -8.66 -19.04 -12.15
CA ARG A 212 -8.57 -18.85 -10.69
C ARG A 212 -9.61 -17.83 -10.23
N VAL A 213 -10.15 -18.04 -9.03
CA VAL A 213 -11.03 -17.05 -8.37
C VAL A 213 -10.17 -15.92 -7.79
N TRP A 214 -10.48 -14.68 -8.19
CA TRP A 214 -9.77 -13.47 -7.76
C TRP A 214 -10.74 -12.49 -7.12
N LEU A 215 -10.50 -12.12 -5.87
CA LEU A 215 -11.36 -11.23 -5.09
C LEU A 215 -10.55 -10.02 -4.60
N GLY A 216 -10.92 -8.82 -5.03
CA GLY A 216 -10.31 -7.57 -4.54
C GLY A 216 -11.15 -6.98 -3.41
N MET A 217 -10.54 -6.72 -2.26
CA MET A 217 -11.17 -6.11 -1.10
C MET A 217 -10.57 -4.73 -0.87
N GLY A 218 -11.42 -3.71 -0.85
CA GLY A 218 -11.01 -2.36 -0.51
C GLY A 218 -10.91 -2.19 1.00
N ILE A 219 -9.79 -1.65 1.47
CA ILE A 219 -9.61 -1.28 2.89
C ILE A 219 -9.56 0.25 2.96
N LEU A 220 -10.42 0.86 3.76
CA LEU A 220 -10.42 2.31 3.91
C LEU A 220 -9.25 2.73 4.81
N PRO A 221 -8.30 3.54 4.30
CA PRO A 221 -7.15 3.93 5.09
C PRO A 221 -7.56 4.95 6.18
N PRO A 222 -6.93 4.97 7.36
CA PRO A 222 -7.42 5.72 8.52
C PRO A 222 -7.71 7.20 8.28
N HIS A 223 -6.91 7.85 7.44
CA HIS A 223 -7.04 9.27 7.12
C HIS A 223 -8.34 9.63 6.38
N VAL A 224 -9.05 8.66 5.77
CA VAL A 224 -10.35 8.93 5.13
C VAL A 224 -11.53 8.70 6.07
N LEU A 225 -11.33 8.03 7.21
CA LEU A 225 -12.42 7.55 8.07
C LEU A 225 -13.15 8.64 8.85
N ASN A 226 -12.50 9.80 9.04
CA ASN A 226 -13.01 10.91 9.87
C ASN A 226 -13.92 11.89 9.11
N ASP A 227 -14.02 11.76 7.78
CA ASP A 227 -14.87 12.58 6.93
C ASP A 227 -15.83 11.67 6.17
N ALA A 228 -17.13 11.77 6.46
CA ALA A 228 -18.14 10.88 5.89
C ALA A 228 -18.24 11.00 4.35
N VAL A 229 -18.19 12.21 3.82
CA VAL A 229 -18.29 12.46 2.37
C VAL A 229 -17.08 11.86 1.66
N ARG A 230 -15.90 12.09 2.24
CA ARG A 230 -14.65 11.54 1.71
C ARG A 230 -14.60 10.02 1.82
N CYS A 231 -15.03 9.47 2.95
CA CYS A 231 -15.10 8.03 3.19
C CYS A 231 -16.00 7.36 2.14
N GLU A 232 -17.18 7.92 1.87
CA GLU A 232 -18.12 7.43 0.86
C GLU A 232 -17.54 7.53 -0.55
N ALA A 233 -16.96 8.67 -0.91
CA ALA A 233 -16.33 8.87 -2.21
C ALA A 233 -15.16 7.90 -2.45
N TYR A 234 -14.34 7.66 -1.43
CA TYR A 234 -13.21 6.74 -1.50
C TYR A 234 -13.67 5.28 -1.62
N ALA A 235 -14.69 4.88 -0.85
CA ALA A 235 -15.30 3.56 -0.98
C ALA A 235 -15.90 3.35 -2.39
N ALA A 236 -16.61 4.35 -2.91
CA ALA A 236 -17.17 4.31 -4.26
C ALA A 236 -16.07 4.13 -5.32
N ALA A 237 -14.97 4.86 -5.22
CA ALA A 237 -13.84 4.73 -6.14
C ALA A 237 -13.23 3.31 -6.15
N LEU A 238 -13.11 2.66 -4.98
CA LEU A 238 -12.62 1.28 -4.88
C LEU A 238 -13.60 0.28 -5.50
N ILE A 239 -14.91 0.46 -5.28
CA ILE A 239 -15.96 -0.38 -5.88
C ILE A 239 -15.97 -0.21 -7.40
N ASP A 240 -15.93 1.03 -7.91
CA ASP A 240 -15.91 1.34 -9.34
C ASP A 240 -14.67 0.75 -10.03
N ALA A 241 -13.54 0.69 -9.31
CA ALA A 241 -12.32 0.04 -9.79
C ALA A 241 -12.42 -1.50 -9.86
N GLY A 242 -13.40 -2.11 -9.18
CA GLY A 242 -13.67 -3.55 -9.20
C GLY A 242 -13.54 -4.27 -7.85
N ALA A 243 -13.50 -3.55 -6.73
CA ALA A 243 -13.55 -4.16 -5.41
C ALA A 243 -14.92 -4.81 -5.17
N ILE A 244 -14.92 -5.96 -4.52
CA ILE A 244 -16.15 -6.73 -4.25
C ILE A 244 -16.81 -6.27 -2.95
N ALA A 245 -15.99 -5.85 -1.99
CA ALA A 245 -16.44 -5.26 -0.74
C ALA A 245 -15.40 -4.24 -0.26
N VAL A 246 -15.85 -3.32 0.59
CA VAL A 246 -15.02 -2.30 1.24
C VAL A 246 -15.19 -2.40 2.75
N PHE A 247 -14.08 -2.39 3.49
CA PHE A 247 -14.04 -2.49 4.95
C PHE A 247 -13.39 -1.25 5.57
N ARG A 248 -13.74 -0.92 6.81
CA ARG A 248 -13.13 0.21 7.52
C ARG A 248 -11.77 -0.16 8.11
N ASN A 249 -11.53 -1.44 8.32
CA ASN A 249 -10.25 -1.99 8.77
C ASN A 249 -10.06 -3.40 8.21
N VAL A 250 -8.80 -3.83 8.03
CA VAL A 250 -8.48 -5.14 7.47
C VAL A 250 -8.87 -6.31 8.36
N GLU A 251 -8.89 -6.16 9.70
CA GLU A 251 -9.28 -7.22 10.63
C GLU A 251 -10.77 -7.60 10.51
N GLU A 252 -11.56 -6.77 9.85
CA GLU A 252 -12.93 -7.10 9.46
C GLU A 252 -13.00 -8.24 8.44
N LEU A 253 -11.91 -8.57 7.74
CA LEU A 253 -11.82 -9.66 6.77
C LEU A 253 -11.47 -10.98 7.47
N THR A 254 -12.38 -11.48 8.30
CA THR A 254 -12.20 -12.75 9.00
C THR A 254 -12.24 -13.95 8.06
N ALA A 255 -11.67 -15.08 8.49
CA ALA A 255 -11.76 -16.34 7.73
C ALA A 255 -13.22 -16.70 7.38
N ALA A 256 -14.16 -16.55 8.31
CA ALA A 256 -15.58 -16.80 8.06
C ALA A 256 -16.13 -15.93 6.91
N ARG A 257 -15.80 -14.64 6.89
CA ARG A 257 -16.19 -13.72 5.80
C ARG A 257 -15.53 -14.09 4.48
N ILE A 258 -14.26 -14.48 4.50
CA ILE A 258 -13.57 -14.98 3.29
C ILE A 258 -14.32 -16.19 2.72
N TRP A 259 -14.71 -17.14 3.58
CA TRP A 259 -15.47 -18.31 3.14
C TRP A 259 -16.87 -17.97 2.63
N ASP A 260 -17.50 -16.91 3.11
CA ASP A 260 -18.77 -16.44 2.55
C ASP A 260 -18.59 -15.77 1.17
N LEU A 261 -17.46 -15.14 0.91
CA LEU A 261 -17.15 -14.46 -0.36
C LEU A 261 -16.65 -15.43 -1.46
N VAL A 262 -16.09 -16.57 -1.07
CA VAL A 262 -15.48 -17.56 -1.98
C VAL A 262 -16.50 -18.62 -2.46
N LYS A 263 -17.66 -18.72 -1.80
CA LYS A 263 -18.78 -19.58 -2.21
C LYS A 263 -19.37 -19.17 -3.57
#